data_AF-A0A1Z8QD16-F1
#
_entry.id   AF-A0A1Z8QD16-F1
#
_cell.length_a   1.000
_cell.length_b   1.000
_cell.length_c   1.000
_cell.angle_alpha   90.00
_cell.angle_beta   90.00
_cell.angle_gamma   90.00
#
_symmetry.space_group_name_H-M   'P 1'
#
loop_
_entity.id
_entity.type
_entity.pdbx_description
1 polymer ?
#
loop_
_entity_poly.entity_id
_entity_poly.type
_entity_poly.pdbx_seq_one_letter_code
_entity_poly.pdbx_strand_id
1 'polypeptide(L)'
;MSKTNDLDLLDYYTRELDFLRKDGKNFAQRFPKVASRLDLRDSESLDPHTERLIESVAFLSARVRRDIDREYSEIASGLLGNLCPSLVQPIPSTTIVQISSKDLQGKVTTGIKIPRHTLLSTKTTAGDDCKFRTVWDSKIMGLDVVEGKINDEENLFLKIRTQQKTDLSELILNSFSFHIAGEWSVCSALYEALSTRVKSLSIKDNHNNKINLNSSAIRFQGFQEDEIALPQAPGSHPAYSLLQEYFSFPQKFFFFE
;
A
#
# COMPACT_ATOMS: atom_id res chain seq x y z
N MET A 1 -1.17 5.78 34.04
CA MET A 1 -2.04 6.72 33.32
C MET A 1 -1.18 7.93 32.99
N SER A 2 -0.92 8.18 31.70
CA SER A 2 0.16 9.06 31.24
C SER A 2 -0.17 10.53 31.50
N LYS A 3 0.83 11.32 31.96
CA LYS A 3 0.75 12.79 32.15
C LYS A 3 0.13 13.56 30.97
N THR A 4 0.20 12.99 29.76
CA THR A 4 -0.42 13.52 28.54
C THR A 4 -1.95 13.57 28.61
N ASN A 5 -2.60 12.59 29.27
CA ASN A 5 -4.07 12.56 29.41
C ASN A 5 -4.59 13.60 30.40
N ASP A 6 -3.79 13.97 31.40
CA ASP A 6 -4.19 14.95 32.42
C ASP A 6 -4.08 16.38 31.89
N LEU A 7 -3.06 16.65 31.05
CA LEU A 7 -2.92 17.91 30.32
C LEU A 7 -4.05 18.12 29.30
N ASP A 8 -4.48 17.05 28.63
CA ASP A 8 -5.59 17.07 27.67
C ASP A 8 -6.92 17.47 28.34
N LEU A 9 -7.28 16.86 29.48
CA LEU A 9 -8.54 17.20 30.17
C LEU A 9 -8.55 18.63 30.71
N LEU A 10 -7.40 19.15 31.15
CA LEU A 10 -7.28 20.53 31.65
C LEU A 10 -7.61 21.56 30.55
N ASP A 11 -7.16 21.32 29.32
CA ASP A 11 -7.47 22.19 28.18
C ASP A 11 -8.97 22.21 27.87
N TYR A 12 -9.61 21.04 27.86
CA TYR A 12 -11.07 20.93 27.69
C TYR A 12 -11.83 21.62 28.84
N TYR A 13 -11.39 21.41 30.09
CA TYR A 13 -11.99 22.06 31.25
C TYR A 13 -11.89 23.58 31.17
N THR A 14 -10.72 24.12 30.84
CA THR A 14 -10.50 25.57 30.75
C THR A 14 -11.37 26.17 29.64
N ARG A 15 -11.46 25.51 28.48
CA ARG A 15 -12.33 25.94 27.37
C ARG A 15 -13.81 25.93 27.74
N GLU A 16 -14.29 24.88 28.40
CA GLU A 16 -15.68 24.78 28.84
C GLU A 16 -16.01 25.79 29.95
N LEU A 17 -15.06 26.05 30.86
CA LEU A 17 -15.21 27.07 31.88
C LEU A 17 -15.29 28.47 31.26
N ASP A 18 -14.36 28.81 30.36
CA ASP A 18 -14.39 30.07 29.63
C ASP A 18 -15.66 30.23 28.80
N PHE A 19 -16.14 29.16 28.17
CA PHE A 19 -17.40 29.14 27.44
C PHE A 19 -18.60 29.44 28.35
N LEU A 20 -18.73 28.74 29.48
CA LEU A 20 -19.81 28.95 30.44
C LEU A 20 -19.78 30.36 31.04
N ARG A 21 -18.60 30.90 31.31
CA ARG A 21 -18.43 32.28 31.81
C ARG A 21 -18.85 33.31 30.77
N LYS A 22 -18.44 33.12 29.52
CA LYS A 22 -18.84 34.00 28.41
C LYS A 22 -20.33 33.93 28.14
N ASP A 23 -20.93 32.74 28.20
CA ASP A 23 -22.37 32.58 28.00
C ASP A 23 -23.17 33.11 29.19
N GLY A 24 -22.67 32.90 30.41
CA GLY A 24 -23.20 33.51 31.64
C GLY A 24 -23.24 35.04 31.56
N LYS A 25 -22.20 35.67 31.01
CA LYS A 25 -22.18 37.12 30.71
C LYS A 25 -23.32 37.52 29.80
N ASN A 26 -23.47 36.83 28.67
CA ASN A 26 -24.51 37.11 27.69
C ASN A 26 -25.91 36.90 28.28
N PHE A 27 -26.09 35.87 29.11
CA PHE A 27 -27.32 35.58 29.82
C PHE A 27 -27.66 36.71 30.82
N ALA A 28 -26.67 37.18 31.59
CA ALA A 28 -26.87 38.26 32.56
C ALA A 28 -27.27 39.58 31.90
N GLN A 29 -26.70 39.90 30.74
CA GLN A 29 -27.10 41.07 29.95
C GLN A 29 -28.55 40.98 29.45
N ARG A 30 -28.98 39.78 29.02
CA ARG A 30 -30.34 39.56 28.49
C ARG A 30 -31.40 39.46 29.60
N PHE A 31 -31.05 38.91 30.76
CA PHE A 31 -31.97 38.65 31.87
C PHE A 31 -31.46 39.16 33.23
N PRO A 32 -31.34 40.49 33.42
CA PRO A 32 -30.71 41.06 34.61
C PRO A 32 -31.39 40.66 35.93
N LYS A 33 -32.72 40.54 35.94
CA LYS A 33 -33.51 40.16 37.13
C LYS A 33 -33.26 38.72 37.59
N VAL A 34 -32.89 37.83 36.68
CA VAL A 34 -32.60 36.42 36.99
C VAL A 34 -31.14 36.29 37.40
N ALA A 35 -30.23 36.92 36.66
CA ALA A 35 -28.81 36.92 36.96
C ALA A 35 -28.48 37.57 38.32
N SER A 36 -29.23 38.60 38.74
CA SER A 36 -29.06 39.20 40.06
C SER A 36 -29.39 38.26 41.22
N ARG A 37 -30.22 37.23 40.99
CA ARG A 37 -30.50 36.20 42.01
C ARG A 37 -29.39 35.16 42.14
N LEU A 38 -28.55 35.03 41.12
CA LEU A 38 -27.42 34.11 41.04
C LEU A 38 -26.08 34.82 41.30
N ASP A 39 -26.14 36.11 41.65
CA ASP A 39 -25.01 37.03 41.84
C ASP A 39 -23.96 36.95 40.71
N LEU A 40 -24.42 36.77 39.47
CA LEU A 40 -23.58 36.70 38.28
C LEU A 40 -23.18 38.13 37.87
N ARG A 41 -21.90 38.47 38.00
CA ARG A 41 -21.35 39.76 37.56
C ARG A 41 -20.23 39.55 36.56
N ASP A 42 -20.40 40.16 35.38
CA ASP A 42 -19.50 40.04 34.23
C ASP A 42 -19.22 38.62 33.76
N SER A 43 -18.41 37.84 34.48
CA SER A 43 -17.98 36.50 34.07
C SER A 43 -17.95 35.47 35.19
N GLU A 44 -18.08 35.87 36.46
CA GLU A 44 -17.99 34.95 37.61
C GLU A 44 -19.15 35.23 38.58
N SER A 45 -19.56 34.21 39.34
CA SER A 45 -20.49 34.40 40.46
C SER A 45 -19.73 34.77 41.72
N LEU A 46 -20.21 35.78 42.44
CA LEU A 46 -19.68 36.10 43.77
C LEU A 46 -20.10 35.10 44.85
N ASP A 47 -21.10 34.25 44.56
CA ASP A 47 -21.48 33.13 45.42
C ASP A 47 -20.56 31.92 45.16
N PRO A 48 -19.76 31.49 46.16
CA PRO A 48 -18.86 30.35 46.01
C PRO A 48 -19.57 29.04 45.67
N HIS A 49 -20.84 28.86 46.05
CA HIS A 49 -21.60 27.66 45.72
C HIS A 49 -22.01 27.62 44.25
N THR A 50 -22.47 28.75 43.73
CA THR A 50 -22.80 28.91 42.31
C THR A 50 -21.56 28.79 41.43
N GLU A 51 -20.43 29.40 41.82
CA GLU A 51 -19.18 29.27 41.04
C GLU A 51 -18.66 27.82 41.05
N ARG A 52 -18.66 27.13 42.20
CA ARG A 52 -18.31 25.70 42.27
C ARG A 52 -19.22 24.83 41.43
N LEU A 53 -20.50 25.19 41.32
CA LEU A 53 -21.44 24.48 40.46
C LEU A 53 -21.07 24.69 38.98
N ILE A 54 -20.73 25.91 38.57
CA ILE A 54 -20.26 26.23 37.21
C ILE A 54 -18.98 25.45 36.90
N GLU A 55 -18.00 25.46 37.80
CA GLU A 55 -16.76 24.67 37.66
C GLU A 55 -17.05 23.17 37.57
N SER A 56 -17.95 22.65 38.40
CA SER A 56 -18.32 21.22 38.38
C SER A 56 -19.01 20.84 37.07
N VAL A 57 -19.89 21.69 36.55
CA VAL A 57 -20.55 21.50 35.24
C VAL A 57 -19.53 21.59 34.11
N ALA A 58 -18.62 22.58 34.14
CA ALA A 58 -17.52 22.69 33.18
C ALA A 58 -16.68 21.42 33.14
N PHE A 59 -16.35 20.86 34.31
CA PHE A 59 -15.58 19.62 34.42
C PHE A 59 -16.32 18.40 33.84
N LEU A 60 -17.62 18.25 34.13
CA LEU A 60 -18.43 17.17 33.56
C LEU A 60 -18.58 17.31 32.04
N SER A 61 -18.87 18.52 31.55
CA SER A 61 -18.99 18.81 30.12
C SER A 61 -17.67 18.56 29.38
N ALA A 62 -16.54 18.98 29.96
CA ALA A 62 -15.22 18.78 29.39
C ALA A 62 -14.89 17.29 29.20
N ARG A 63 -15.27 16.44 30.16
CA ARG A 63 -15.12 14.99 30.02
C ARG A 63 -15.93 14.44 28.87
N VAL A 64 -17.22 14.80 28.80
CA VAL A 64 -18.10 14.36 27.71
C VAL A 64 -17.57 14.81 26.35
N ARG A 65 -17.14 16.07 26.25
CA ARG A 65 -16.60 16.64 25.00
C ARG A 65 -15.33 15.93 24.55
N ARG A 66 -14.39 15.73 25.48
CA ARG A 66 -13.15 15.00 25.21
C ARG A 66 -13.44 13.57 24.75
N ASP A 67 -14.37 12.89 25.41
CA ASP A 67 -14.72 11.51 25.08
C ASP A 67 -15.38 11.43 23.68
N ILE A 68 -16.29 12.36 23.34
CA ILE A 68 -16.86 12.49 21.98
C ILE A 68 -15.78 12.72 20.92
N ASP A 69 -14.87 13.67 21.16
CA ASP A 69 -13.82 14.01 20.19
C ASP A 69 -12.86 12.83 19.94
N ARG A 70 -12.62 12.00 20.97
CA ARG A 70 -11.82 10.77 20.85
C ARG A 70 -12.53 9.70 20.03
N GLU A 71 -13.81 9.46 20.32
CA GLU A 71 -14.60 8.41 19.66
C GLU A 71 -14.96 8.74 18.19
N TYR A 72 -14.94 10.03 17.81
CA TYR A 72 -15.27 10.45 16.44
C TYR A 72 -14.42 9.75 15.36
N SER A 73 -13.13 9.52 15.65
CA SER A 73 -12.23 8.84 14.71
C SER A 73 -12.60 7.37 14.51
N GLU A 74 -13.10 6.70 15.55
CA GLU A 74 -13.52 5.29 15.48
C GLU A 74 -14.74 5.12 14.57
N ILE A 75 -15.68 6.06 14.62
CA ILE A 75 -16.86 6.07 13.74
C ILE A 75 -16.44 6.18 12.27
N ALA A 76 -15.56 7.14 11.96
CA ALA A 76 -15.06 7.33 10.60
C ALA A 76 -14.29 6.09 10.10
N SER A 77 -13.42 5.52 10.92
CA SER A 77 -12.69 4.29 10.60
C SER A 77 -13.62 3.09 10.41
N GLY A 78 -14.64 2.93 11.25
CA GLY A 78 -15.63 1.85 11.12
C GLY A 78 -16.45 1.95 9.84
N LEU A 79 -16.86 3.16 9.46
CA LEU A 79 -17.57 3.41 8.20
C LEU A 79 -16.69 3.10 6.99
N LEU A 80 -15.42 3.52 7.00
CA LEU A 80 -14.45 3.17 5.96
C LEU A 80 -14.15 1.67 5.92
N GLY A 81 -14.10 1.00 7.08
CA GLY A 81 -13.92 -0.45 7.16
C GLY A 81 -15.04 -1.23 6.46
N ASN A 82 -16.26 -0.68 6.42
CA ASN A 82 -17.39 -1.29 5.72
C ASN A 82 -17.46 -0.89 4.25
N LEU A 83 -17.24 0.39 3.91
CA LEU A 83 -17.38 0.88 2.53
C LEU A 83 -16.15 0.59 1.66
N CYS A 84 -14.95 0.77 2.22
CA CYS A 84 -13.68 0.69 1.51
C CYS A 84 -12.64 -0.10 2.34
N PRO A 85 -12.89 -1.38 2.63
CA PRO A 85 -12.06 -2.15 3.56
C PRO A 85 -10.58 -2.20 3.15
N SER A 86 -10.27 -2.28 1.85
CA SER A 86 -8.88 -2.29 1.36
C SER A 86 -8.09 -1.04 1.78
N LEU A 87 -8.74 0.14 1.85
CA LEU A 87 -8.08 1.42 2.17
C LEU A 87 -7.63 1.53 3.63
N VAL A 88 -8.21 0.73 4.52
CA VAL A 88 -7.90 0.75 5.96
C VAL A 88 -6.93 -0.38 6.35
N GLN A 89 -6.71 -1.35 5.45
CA GLN A 89 -5.81 -2.46 5.73
C GLN A 89 -4.33 -2.03 5.70
N PRO A 90 -3.49 -2.57 6.60
CA PRO A 90 -2.06 -2.32 6.57
C PRO A 90 -1.44 -2.93 5.32
N ILE A 91 -0.47 -2.21 4.73
CA ILE A 91 0.28 -2.69 3.57
C ILE A 91 1.43 -3.59 4.07
N PRO A 92 1.47 -4.88 3.69
CA PRO A 92 2.55 -5.78 4.08
C PRO A 92 3.85 -5.42 3.36
N SER A 93 4.99 -5.86 3.91
CA SER A 93 6.25 -5.78 3.20
C SER A 93 6.22 -6.62 1.93
N THR A 94 6.60 -6.03 0.80
CA THR A 94 6.65 -6.67 -0.52
C THR A 94 8.05 -6.58 -1.10
N THR A 95 8.44 -7.59 -1.88
CA THR A 95 9.72 -7.62 -2.58
C THR A 95 9.62 -8.50 -3.83
N ILE A 96 10.58 -8.34 -4.75
CA ILE A 96 10.76 -9.21 -5.90
C ILE A 96 11.90 -10.17 -5.58
N VAL A 97 11.67 -11.45 -5.85
CA VAL A 97 12.66 -12.51 -5.64
C VAL A 97 12.96 -13.17 -6.97
N GLN A 98 14.25 -13.33 -7.27
CA GLN A 98 14.69 -14.16 -8.39
C GLN A 98 14.94 -15.58 -7.89
N ILE A 99 14.24 -16.55 -8.48
CA ILE A 99 14.44 -17.97 -8.19
C ILE A 99 15.25 -18.56 -9.35
N SER A 100 16.48 -18.99 -9.06
CA SER A 100 17.36 -19.55 -10.07
C SER A 100 17.19 -21.06 -10.19
N SER A 101 17.23 -21.57 -11.42
CA SER A 101 17.26 -22.99 -11.73
C SER A 101 18.64 -23.63 -11.62
N LYS A 102 19.70 -22.86 -11.32
CA LYS A 102 21.10 -23.32 -11.34
C LYS A 102 21.38 -24.43 -10.32
N ASP A 103 20.69 -24.42 -9.20
CA ASP A 103 20.89 -25.40 -8.12
C ASP A 103 20.04 -26.67 -8.30
N LEU A 104 19.22 -26.73 -9.35
CA LEU A 104 18.36 -27.88 -9.62
C LEU A 104 19.12 -28.97 -10.37
N GLN A 105 19.00 -30.20 -9.89
CA GLN A 105 19.55 -31.37 -10.55
C GLN A 105 18.64 -31.83 -11.69
N GLY A 106 19.17 -31.90 -12.92
CA GLY A 106 18.49 -32.45 -14.10
C GLY A 106 17.96 -31.40 -15.07
N LYS A 107 17.75 -31.84 -16.33
CA LYS A 107 17.26 -31.01 -17.44
C LYS A 107 15.86 -30.44 -17.17
N VAL A 108 15.78 -29.12 -17.00
CA VAL A 108 14.49 -28.41 -16.83
C VAL A 108 13.89 -28.07 -18.20
N THR A 109 13.35 -29.08 -18.90
CA THR A 109 12.76 -28.91 -20.25
C THR A 109 11.31 -28.41 -20.23
N THR A 110 10.50 -28.95 -19.32
CA THR A 110 9.09 -28.59 -19.16
C THR A 110 8.85 -27.43 -18.23
N GLY A 111 9.88 -26.92 -17.56
CA GLY A 111 9.83 -25.94 -16.45
C GLY A 111 9.17 -26.43 -15.18
N ILE A 112 9.56 -25.84 -14.05
CA ILE A 112 9.05 -26.19 -12.72
C ILE A 112 8.00 -25.17 -12.31
N LYS A 113 6.79 -25.65 -12.04
CA LYS A 113 5.70 -24.78 -11.58
C LYS A 113 5.92 -24.39 -10.13
N ILE A 114 5.85 -23.10 -9.85
CA ILE A 114 5.71 -22.52 -8.52
C ILE A 114 4.27 -22.04 -8.41
N PRO A 115 3.43 -22.73 -7.62
CA PRO A 115 2.08 -22.26 -7.37
C PRO A 115 2.07 -20.90 -6.68
N ARG A 116 1.02 -20.14 -6.93
CA ARG A 116 0.66 -18.96 -6.14
C ARG A 116 0.61 -19.32 -4.65
N HIS A 117 1.04 -18.38 -3.82
CA HIS A 117 1.11 -18.49 -2.36
C HIS A 117 2.10 -19.56 -1.84
N THR A 118 3.09 -19.94 -2.64
CA THR A 118 4.21 -20.76 -2.16
C THR A 118 4.98 -19.99 -1.09
N LEU A 119 5.18 -20.61 0.07
CA LEU A 119 5.85 -20.00 1.21
C LEU A 119 7.35 -19.82 0.94
N LEU A 120 7.87 -18.64 1.23
CA LEU A 120 9.28 -18.29 1.23
C LEU A 120 9.65 -17.78 2.63
N SER A 121 10.78 -18.20 3.18
CA SER A 121 11.24 -17.77 4.49
C SER A 121 12.63 -17.16 4.41
N THR A 122 12.84 -16.07 5.14
CA THR A 122 14.15 -15.45 5.33
C THR A 122 14.29 -15.01 6.79
N LYS A 123 15.51 -14.66 7.20
CA LYS A 123 15.78 -14.10 8.52
C LYS A 123 16.15 -12.62 8.41
N THR A 124 15.68 -11.82 9.35
CA THR A 124 16.13 -10.42 9.48
C THR A 124 17.58 -10.36 9.95
N THR A 125 18.18 -9.18 9.87
CA THR A 125 19.50 -8.91 10.48
C THR A 125 19.49 -9.11 12.00
N ALA A 126 18.33 -8.97 12.65
CA ALA A 126 18.14 -9.23 14.08
C ALA A 126 17.88 -10.72 14.40
N GLY A 127 17.68 -11.57 13.40
CA GLY A 127 17.46 -13.01 13.55
C GLY A 127 16.00 -13.45 13.59
N ASP A 128 15.05 -12.53 13.42
CA ASP A 128 13.61 -12.85 13.37
C ASP A 128 13.25 -13.55 12.06
N ASP A 129 12.32 -14.51 12.12
CA ASP A 129 11.82 -15.20 10.94
C ASP A 129 10.79 -14.35 10.18
N CYS A 130 11.11 -13.97 8.94
CA CYS A 130 10.18 -13.33 8.02
C CYS A 130 9.64 -14.34 7.01
N LYS A 131 8.31 -14.37 6.87
CA LYS A 131 7.60 -15.23 5.93
C LYS A 131 6.99 -14.39 4.81
N PHE A 132 7.30 -14.76 3.58
CA PHE A 132 6.74 -14.23 2.36
C PHE A 132 5.99 -15.33 1.63
N ARG A 133 5.16 -14.97 0.66
CA ARG A 133 4.52 -15.92 -0.24
C ARG A 133 4.53 -15.38 -1.65
N THR A 134 4.64 -16.27 -2.64
CA THR A 134 4.51 -15.87 -4.05
C THR A 134 3.11 -15.34 -4.33
N VAL A 135 2.98 -14.38 -5.25
CA VAL A 135 1.69 -13.77 -5.59
C VAL A 135 1.08 -14.38 -6.84
N TRP A 136 1.90 -14.84 -7.77
CA TRP A 136 1.48 -15.39 -9.06
C TRP A 136 1.84 -16.86 -9.17
N ASP A 137 1.09 -17.57 -10.02
CA ASP A 137 1.57 -18.83 -10.56
C ASP A 137 2.74 -18.51 -11.50
N SER A 138 3.87 -19.18 -11.29
CA SER A 138 5.10 -18.90 -12.02
C SER A 138 5.77 -20.20 -12.45
N LYS A 139 6.64 -20.11 -13.45
CA LYS A 139 7.33 -21.27 -14.01
C LYS A 139 8.82 -20.97 -14.08
N ILE A 140 9.62 -21.74 -13.36
CA ILE A 140 11.07 -21.66 -13.45
C ILE A 140 11.50 -22.36 -14.75
N MET A 141 12.11 -21.61 -15.64
CA MET A 141 12.72 -22.13 -16.87
C MET A 141 14.24 -22.18 -16.73
N GLY A 142 14.87 -23.10 -17.47
CA GLY A 142 16.33 -23.17 -17.60
C GLY A 142 16.85 -22.10 -18.57
N LEU A 143 16.49 -20.83 -18.38
CA LEU A 143 16.88 -19.71 -19.23
C LEU A 143 17.56 -18.63 -18.38
N ASP A 144 18.68 -18.12 -18.89
CA ASP A 144 19.37 -16.96 -18.33
C ASP A 144 19.33 -15.80 -19.33
N VAL A 145 19.00 -14.61 -18.86
CA VAL A 145 19.31 -13.38 -19.60
C VAL A 145 20.79 -13.07 -19.37
N VAL A 146 21.59 -13.13 -20.44
CA VAL A 146 23.04 -12.92 -20.39
C VAL A 146 23.39 -11.45 -20.61
N GLU A 147 22.63 -10.78 -21.47
CA GLU A 147 22.93 -9.42 -21.88
C GLU A 147 21.67 -8.70 -22.35
N GLY A 148 21.52 -7.44 -21.97
CA GLY A 148 20.52 -6.52 -22.49
C GLY A 148 21.23 -5.27 -23.01
N LYS A 149 21.03 -4.92 -24.28
CA LYS A 149 21.63 -3.73 -24.91
C LYS A 149 20.62 -2.98 -25.74
N ILE A 150 20.70 -1.66 -25.71
CA ILE A 150 19.97 -0.79 -26.62
C ILE A 150 21.00 -0.19 -27.56
N ASN A 151 20.77 -0.26 -28.88
CA ASN A 151 21.64 0.40 -29.86
C ASN A 151 21.20 1.85 -30.14
N ASP A 152 22.01 2.60 -30.87
CA ASP A 152 21.71 4.00 -31.23
C ASP A 152 20.45 4.17 -32.09
N GLU A 153 19.98 3.08 -32.72
CA GLU A 153 18.74 3.02 -33.50
C GLU A 153 17.52 2.61 -32.64
N GLU A 154 17.64 2.66 -31.30
CA GLU A 154 16.59 2.34 -30.32
C GLU A 154 16.11 0.87 -30.35
N ASN A 155 16.91 -0.05 -30.88
CA ASN A 155 16.62 -1.48 -30.84
C ASN A 155 17.11 -2.11 -29.53
N LEU A 156 16.20 -2.73 -28.78
CA LEU A 156 16.52 -3.55 -27.61
C LEU A 156 16.91 -4.97 -28.05
N PHE A 157 18.13 -5.37 -27.71
CA PHE A 157 18.65 -6.72 -27.87
C PHE A 157 18.74 -7.41 -26.51
N LEU A 158 18.04 -8.53 -26.38
CA LEU A 158 18.15 -9.43 -25.22
C LEU A 158 18.80 -10.73 -25.66
N LYS A 159 19.98 -11.03 -25.09
CA LYS A 159 20.68 -12.30 -25.32
C LYS A 159 20.27 -13.29 -24.24
N ILE A 160 19.59 -14.35 -24.64
CA ILE A 160 19.12 -15.40 -23.74
C ILE A 160 19.95 -16.65 -23.99
N ARG A 161 20.31 -17.34 -22.90
CA ARG A 161 21.06 -18.60 -22.95
C ARG A 161 20.28 -19.69 -22.23
N THR A 162 20.20 -20.86 -22.87
CA THR A 162 19.67 -22.07 -22.25
C THR A 162 20.69 -22.66 -21.27
N GLN A 163 20.20 -23.18 -20.15
CA GLN A 163 21.01 -23.83 -19.13
C GLN A 163 21.22 -25.32 -19.47
N GLN A 164 22.22 -25.94 -18.82
CA GLN A 164 22.45 -27.40 -18.81
C GLN A 164 22.60 -28.07 -20.20
N LYS A 165 23.13 -27.34 -21.19
CA LYS A 165 23.31 -27.82 -22.59
C LYS A 165 21.99 -28.30 -23.24
N THR A 166 20.88 -27.70 -22.84
CA THR A 166 19.56 -27.96 -23.43
C THR A 166 19.42 -27.10 -24.68
N ASP A 167 18.94 -27.65 -25.78
CA ASP A 167 18.59 -26.84 -26.95
C ASP A 167 17.28 -26.09 -26.72
N LEU A 168 17.11 -24.91 -27.35
CA LEU A 168 15.87 -24.15 -27.26
C LEU A 168 14.68 -24.95 -27.81
N SER A 169 14.93 -25.79 -28.82
CA SER A 169 13.92 -26.69 -29.42
C SER A 169 13.39 -27.76 -28.45
N GLU A 170 14.17 -28.13 -27.42
CA GLU A 170 13.77 -29.09 -26.38
C GLU A 170 12.87 -28.45 -25.31
N LEU A 171 12.80 -27.12 -25.25
CA LEU A 171 12.04 -26.40 -24.23
C LEU A 171 10.58 -26.22 -24.65
N ILE A 172 9.65 -26.66 -23.78
CA ILE A 172 8.21 -26.41 -23.98
C ILE A 172 7.90 -25.01 -23.43
N LEU A 173 8.07 -24.02 -24.30
CA LEU A 173 7.89 -22.60 -24.04
C LEU A 173 6.73 -22.06 -24.87
N ASN A 174 5.63 -21.70 -24.21
CA ASN A 174 4.53 -20.97 -24.84
C ASN A 174 4.68 -19.46 -24.61
N SER A 175 5.21 -19.10 -23.44
CA SER A 175 5.44 -17.74 -22.98
C SER A 175 6.45 -17.75 -21.83
N PHE A 176 7.06 -16.60 -21.56
CA PHE A 176 7.99 -16.45 -20.45
C PHE A 176 8.06 -14.99 -19.99
N SER A 177 8.00 -14.79 -18.68
CA SER A 177 7.94 -13.45 -18.10
C SER A 177 9.33 -12.91 -17.79
N PHE A 178 9.51 -11.62 -18.02
CA PHE A 178 10.65 -10.81 -17.68
C PHE A 178 10.28 -9.79 -16.62
N HIS A 179 11.29 -9.37 -15.85
CA HIS A 179 11.20 -8.22 -14.96
C HIS A 179 12.25 -7.19 -15.35
N ILE A 180 11.86 -5.91 -15.42
CA ILE A 180 12.80 -4.80 -15.61
C ILE A 180 13.33 -4.37 -14.25
N ALA A 181 14.51 -4.89 -13.89
CA ALA A 181 15.21 -4.54 -12.66
C ALA A 181 16.26 -3.45 -12.91
N GLY A 182 16.12 -2.30 -12.25
CA GLY A 182 17.03 -1.17 -12.42
C GLY A 182 16.56 0.09 -11.70
N GLU A 183 17.20 1.21 -12.01
CA GLU A 183 16.77 2.53 -11.54
C GLU A 183 15.44 2.93 -12.17
N TRP A 184 14.61 3.64 -11.41
CA TRP A 184 13.25 4.03 -11.83
C TRP A 184 13.21 4.73 -13.18
N SER A 185 14.11 5.69 -13.41
CA SER A 185 14.18 6.46 -14.66
C SER A 185 14.36 5.55 -15.89
N VAL A 186 15.25 4.57 -15.78
CA VAL A 186 15.54 3.60 -16.86
C VAL A 186 14.39 2.62 -17.02
N CYS A 187 13.88 2.07 -15.91
CA CYS A 187 12.76 1.12 -15.95
C CYS A 187 11.51 1.74 -16.57
N SER A 188 11.13 2.96 -16.15
CA SER A 188 9.96 3.65 -16.69
C SER A 188 10.10 3.98 -18.16
N ALA A 189 11.27 4.47 -18.59
CA ALA A 189 11.52 4.76 -20.01
C ALA A 189 11.47 3.49 -20.87
N LEU A 190 12.06 2.39 -20.39
CA LEU A 190 12.03 1.11 -21.09
C LEU A 190 10.60 0.53 -21.15
N TYR A 191 9.86 0.63 -20.05
CA TYR A 191 8.47 0.20 -19.98
C TYR A 191 7.58 0.98 -20.97
N GLU A 192 7.74 2.30 -21.04
CA GLU A 192 7.03 3.14 -22.01
C GLU A 192 7.38 2.75 -23.46
N ALA A 193 8.67 2.55 -23.75
CA ALA A 193 9.14 2.14 -25.07
C ALA A 193 8.58 0.77 -25.46
N LEU A 194 8.58 -0.20 -24.55
CA LEU A 194 8.03 -1.53 -24.78
C LEU A 194 6.51 -1.52 -24.96
N SER A 195 5.79 -0.63 -24.28
CA SER A 195 4.32 -0.59 -24.34
C SER A 195 3.77 0.16 -25.55
N THR A 196 4.48 1.18 -26.04
CA THR A 196 3.93 2.10 -27.05
C THR A 196 4.73 2.17 -28.36
N ARG A 197 6.03 1.81 -28.34
CA ARG A 197 6.96 2.07 -29.46
C ARG A 197 7.46 0.82 -30.17
N VAL A 198 7.03 -0.37 -29.77
CA VAL A 198 7.47 -1.64 -30.39
C VAL A 198 6.86 -1.79 -31.78
N LYS A 199 7.71 -1.60 -32.80
CA LYS A 199 7.34 -1.76 -34.22
C LYS A 199 7.44 -3.21 -34.70
N SER A 200 8.42 -3.95 -34.19
CA SER A 200 8.65 -5.35 -34.56
C SER A 200 9.34 -6.10 -33.43
N LEU A 201 8.93 -7.34 -33.21
CA LEU A 201 9.59 -8.26 -32.28
C LEU A 201 10.14 -9.44 -33.09
N SER A 202 11.34 -9.89 -32.76
CA SER A 202 11.89 -11.08 -33.41
C SER A 202 12.85 -11.85 -32.52
N ILE A 203 12.78 -13.17 -32.61
CA ILE A 203 13.69 -14.09 -31.95
C ILE A 203 14.66 -14.60 -33.00
N LYS A 204 15.95 -14.60 -32.68
CA LYS A 204 17.01 -15.15 -33.52
C LYS A 204 17.73 -16.26 -32.79
N ASP A 205 18.00 -17.37 -33.47
CA ASP A 205 18.85 -18.43 -32.96
C ASP A 205 20.34 -18.20 -33.32
N ASN A 206 21.21 -19.11 -32.89
CA ASN A 206 22.64 -19.06 -33.20
C ASN A 206 22.96 -19.32 -34.68
N HIS A 207 22.01 -19.88 -35.44
CA HIS A 207 22.12 -20.14 -36.88
C HIS A 207 21.55 -18.98 -37.72
N ASN A 208 21.18 -17.87 -37.08
CA ASN A 208 20.61 -16.68 -37.70
C ASN A 208 19.21 -16.91 -38.30
N ASN A 209 18.53 -18.00 -37.92
CA ASN A 209 17.12 -18.20 -38.22
C ASN A 209 16.32 -17.19 -37.40
N LYS A 210 15.39 -16.49 -38.06
CA LYS A 210 14.60 -15.41 -37.47
C LYS A 210 13.13 -15.78 -37.47
N ILE A 211 12.53 -15.76 -36.29
CA ILE A 211 11.08 -15.83 -36.12
C ILE A 211 10.61 -14.42 -35.76
N ASN A 212 9.70 -13.86 -36.56
CA ASN A 212 9.07 -12.58 -36.23
C ASN A 212 7.81 -12.83 -35.41
N LEU A 213 7.64 -12.06 -34.34
CA LEU A 213 6.46 -12.04 -33.49
C LEU A 213 5.72 -10.72 -33.68
N ASN A 214 4.41 -10.74 -33.46
CA ASN A 214 3.62 -9.53 -33.39
C ASN A 214 4.00 -8.74 -32.12
N SER A 215 3.95 -7.41 -32.15
CA SER A 215 4.09 -6.58 -30.95
C SER A 215 3.02 -6.90 -29.90
N SER A 216 1.86 -7.41 -30.32
CA SER A 216 0.82 -7.93 -29.42
C SER A 216 1.24 -9.17 -28.61
N ALA A 217 2.42 -9.74 -28.87
CA ALA A 217 2.96 -10.83 -28.07
C ALA A 217 3.47 -10.35 -26.71
N ILE A 218 3.74 -9.05 -26.54
CA ILE A 218 4.17 -8.47 -25.26
C ILE A 218 2.93 -8.17 -24.42
N ARG A 219 2.84 -8.79 -23.23
CA ARG A 219 1.75 -8.53 -22.28
C ARG A 219 2.31 -8.06 -20.94
N PHE A 220 1.91 -6.88 -20.50
CA PHE A 220 2.26 -6.39 -19.17
C PHE A 220 1.43 -7.08 -18.09
N GLN A 221 2.08 -7.35 -16.96
CA GLN A 221 1.51 -8.08 -15.83
C GLN A 221 1.34 -7.17 -14.60
N GLY A 222 0.46 -7.57 -13.69
CA GLY A 222 0.17 -6.88 -12.43
C GLY A 222 -1.17 -6.15 -12.39
N PHE A 223 -1.96 -6.19 -13.46
CA PHE A 223 -3.20 -5.41 -13.60
C PHE A 223 -4.47 -6.25 -13.47
N GLN A 224 -4.39 -7.57 -13.65
CA GLN A 224 -5.55 -8.45 -13.57
C GLN A 224 -5.91 -8.80 -12.12
N GLU A 225 -7.15 -9.23 -11.88
CA GLU A 225 -7.63 -9.57 -10.53
C GLU A 225 -6.85 -10.74 -9.90
N ASP A 226 -6.48 -11.73 -10.69
CA ASP A 226 -5.65 -12.86 -10.28
C ASP A 226 -4.18 -12.46 -10.05
N GLU A 227 -3.77 -11.31 -10.57
CA GLU A 227 -2.43 -10.75 -10.40
C GLU A 227 -2.31 -9.84 -9.16
N ILE A 228 -3.38 -9.59 -8.40
CA ILE A 228 -3.36 -8.77 -7.17
C ILE A 228 -2.52 -9.44 -6.06
N ALA A 229 -1.61 -8.67 -5.47
CA ALA A 229 -0.68 -9.06 -4.41
C ALA A 229 -1.24 -8.82 -3.00
N LEU A 230 -1.95 -7.71 -2.82
CA LEU A 230 -2.54 -7.36 -1.54
C LEU A 230 -3.71 -8.30 -1.21
N PRO A 231 -3.84 -8.73 0.06
CA PRO A 231 -5.03 -9.44 0.52
C PRO A 231 -6.29 -8.65 0.18
N GLN A 232 -7.29 -9.32 -0.41
CA GLN A 232 -8.56 -8.69 -0.73
C GLN A 232 -9.56 -8.94 0.41
N ALA A 233 -10.19 -7.87 0.89
CA ALA A 233 -11.31 -8.00 1.80
C ALA A 233 -12.56 -8.47 1.05
N PRO A 234 -13.45 -9.25 1.67
CA PRO A 234 -14.72 -9.61 1.05
C PRO A 234 -15.51 -8.36 0.65
N GLY A 235 -15.97 -8.31 -0.61
CA GLY A 235 -16.73 -7.17 -1.14
C GLY A 235 -15.89 -5.93 -1.50
N SER A 236 -14.56 -5.98 -1.41
CA SER A 236 -13.72 -4.87 -1.86
C SER A 236 -13.72 -4.72 -3.37
N HIS A 237 -13.75 -3.47 -3.85
CA HIS A 237 -13.56 -3.18 -5.27
C HIS A 237 -12.08 -3.35 -5.67
N PRO A 238 -11.73 -4.15 -6.70
CA PRO A 238 -10.34 -4.44 -7.09
C PRO A 238 -9.49 -3.19 -7.38
N ALA A 239 -10.11 -2.15 -7.93
CA ALA A 239 -9.43 -0.89 -8.25
C ALA A 239 -8.74 -0.22 -7.05
N TYR A 240 -9.27 -0.37 -5.82
CA TYR A 240 -8.63 0.21 -4.64
C TYR A 240 -7.30 -0.48 -4.32
N SER A 241 -7.27 -1.80 -4.43
CA SER A 241 -6.08 -2.60 -4.21
C SER A 241 -5.03 -2.33 -5.30
N LEU A 242 -5.46 -2.21 -6.55
CA LEU A 242 -4.57 -1.84 -7.66
C LEU A 242 -3.92 -0.46 -7.43
N LEU A 243 -4.71 0.52 -6.99
CA LEU A 243 -4.20 1.85 -6.67
C LEU A 243 -3.19 1.81 -5.52
N GLN A 244 -3.51 1.08 -4.45
CA GLN A 244 -2.58 0.91 -3.32
C GLN A 244 -1.27 0.26 -3.75
N GLU A 245 -1.32 -0.81 -4.56
CA GLU A 245 -0.12 -1.47 -5.07
C GLU A 245 0.72 -0.55 -5.95
N TYR A 246 0.06 0.21 -6.83
CA TYR A 246 0.74 1.14 -7.71
C TYR A 246 1.56 2.18 -6.95
N PHE A 247 1.02 2.71 -5.85
CA PHE A 247 1.73 3.71 -5.05
C PHE A 247 2.69 3.11 -4.01
N SER A 248 2.42 1.91 -3.50
CA SER A 248 3.24 1.28 -2.44
C SER A 248 4.38 0.43 -2.97
N PHE A 249 4.20 -0.24 -4.11
CA PHE A 249 5.20 -1.14 -4.68
C PHE A 249 5.15 -1.14 -6.22
N PRO A 250 5.51 -0.02 -6.87
CA PRO A 250 5.37 0.13 -8.31
C PRO A 250 6.26 -0.84 -9.11
N GLN A 251 7.33 -1.39 -8.51
CA GLN A 251 8.22 -2.36 -9.17
C GLN A 251 7.49 -3.63 -9.63
N LYS A 252 6.34 -3.96 -9.02
CA LYS A 252 5.45 -5.04 -9.47
C LYS A 252 4.94 -4.84 -10.90
N PHE A 253 4.77 -3.61 -11.36
CA PHE A 253 4.23 -3.33 -12.69
C PHE A 253 5.29 -3.38 -13.78
N PHE A 254 6.56 -3.64 -13.45
CA PHE A 254 7.64 -3.82 -14.43
C PHE A 254 7.81 -5.26 -14.91
N PHE A 255 6.80 -6.11 -14.69
CA PHE A 255 6.75 -7.44 -15.29
C PHE A 255 6.03 -7.40 -16.64
N PHE A 256 6.59 -8.13 -17.61
CA PHE A 256 5.98 -8.35 -18.91
C PHE A 256 6.26 -9.78 -19.39
N GLU A 257 5.36 -10.32 -20.18
CA GLU A 257 5.40 -11.65 -20.80
C GLU A 257 5.63 -11.56 -22.31
#